data_AF-A0A068TI53-F1
#
_entry.id   AF-A0A068TI53-F1
#
_cell.length_a   1.000
_cell.length_b   1.000
_cell.length_c   1.000
_cell.angle_alpha   90.00
_cell.angle_beta   90.00
_cell.angle_gamma   90.00
#
_symmetry.space_group_name_H-M   'P 1'
#
loop_
_entity.id
_entity.type
_entity.pdbx_description
1 polymer ?
#
loop_
_entity_poly.entity_id
_entity_poly.type
_entity_poly.pdbx_seq_one_letter_code
_entity_poly.pdbx_strand_id
1 'polypeptide(L)' 'MDLQRRKLKVLEAKAFETLDLSPDATPEEIRSRYKQRLKMHHPDANHGERNSEDELRASIDAHKILKLNGFC' A
#
# COMPACT_ATOMS: atom_id res chain seq x y z
N MET A 1 7.56 -17.10 -15.08
CA MET A 1 7.24 -15.74 -14.57
C MET A 1 5.90 -15.84 -13.90
N ASP A 2 5.89 -16.44 -12.72
CA ASP A 2 4.71 -17.06 -12.11
C ASP A 2 4.30 -16.23 -10.89
N LEU A 3 3.95 -14.97 -11.11
CA LEU A 3 3.53 -14.13 -10.00
C LEU A 3 2.03 -14.31 -9.75
N GLN A 4 1.73 -15.34 -8.97
CA GLN A 4 0.73 -15.27 -7.92
C GLN A 4 -0.69 -14.88 -8.37
N ARG A 5 -1.34 -15.71 -9.18
CA ARG A 5 -2.82 -15.86 -9.13
C ARG A 5 -3.27 -16.51 -7.80
N ARG A 6 -2.67 -16.12 -6.66
CA ARG A 6 -3.17 -16.51 -5.34
C ARG A 6 -4.38 -15.62 -5.10
N LYS A 7 -5.58 -16.22 -5.11
CA LYS A 7 -6.87 -15.58 -4.84
C LYS A 7 -6.69 -14.39 -3.89
N LEU A 8 -6.81 -13.17 -4.43
CA LEU A 8 -6.80 -11.95 -3.63
C LEU A 8 -7.85 -12.10 -2.53
N LYS A 9 -7.41 -12.14 -1.27
CA LYS A 9 -8.35 -12.05 -0.15
C LYS A 9 -8.81 -10.60 -0.02
N VAL A 10 -9.96 -10.41 0.60
CA VAL A 10 -10.57 -9.08 0.86
C VAL A 10 -9.56 -8.08 1.44
N LEU A 11 -8.63 -8.55 2.27
CA LEU A 11 -7.57 -7.72 2.87
C LEU A 11 -6.51 -7.25 1.85
N GLU A 12 -6.13 -8.09 0.88
CA GLU A 12 -5.19 -7.72 -0.17
C GLU A 12 -5.83 -6.75 -1.14
N ALA A 13 -7.09 -7.01 -1.56
CA ALA A 13 -7.86 -6.08 -2.40
C ALA A 13 -7.95 -4.69 -1.76
N LYS A 14 -8.29 -4.64 -0.47
CA LYS A 14 -8.24 -3.39 0.31
C LYS A 14 -6.85 -2.78 0.36
N ALA A 15 -5.80 -3.57 0.50
CA ALA A 15 -4.43 -3.05 0.53
C ALA A 15 -4.04 -2.40 -0.81
N PHE A 16 -4.42 -2.99 -1.94
CA PHE A 16 -4.22 -2.43 -3.26
C PHE A 16 -5.04 -1.14 -3.44
N GLU A 17 -6.32 -1.12 -3.06
CA GLU A 17 -7.15 0.10 -3.07
C GLU A 17 -6.55 1.21 -2.20
N THR A 18 -6.12 0.89 -0.98
CA THR A 18 -5.48 1.84 -0.06
C THR A 18 -4.18 2.40 -0.63
N LEU A 19 -3.43 1.64 -1.43
CA LEU A 19 -2.21 2.15 -2.07
C LEU A 19 -2.49 2.82 -3.43
N ASP A 20 -3.76 2.88 -3.84
CA ASP A 20 -4.19 3.29 -5.18
C ASP A 20 -3.42 2.53 -6.28
N LEU A 21 -3.50 1.21 -6.17
CA LEU A 21 -2.86 0.22 -7.03
C LEU A 21 -3.89 -0.79 -7.52
N SER A 22 -3.62 -1.36 -8.69
CA SER A 22 -4.40 -2.49 -9.18
C SER A 22 -4.01 -3.79 -8.46
N PRO A 23 -4.94 -4.74 -8.30
CA PRO A 23 -4.64 -6.06 -7.73
C PRO A 23 -3.68 -6.91 -8.58
N ASP A 24 -3.42 -6.49 -9.82
CA ASP A 24 -2.40 -7.06 -10.73
C ASP A 24 -1.05 -6.34 -10.62
N ALA A 25 -0.92 -5.35 -9.72
CA ALA A 25 0.30 -4.56 -9.57
C ALA A 25 1.45 -5.41 -9.04
N THR A 26 2.65 -5.16 -9.58
CA THR A 26 3.86 -5.89 -9.22
C THR A 26 4.44 -5.40 -7.88
N PRO A 27 5.28 -6.22 -7.22
CA PRO A 27 6.09 -5.82 -6.05
C PRO A 27 6.82 -4.48 -6.23
N GLU A 28 7.30 -4.23 -7.44
CA GLU A 28 8.03 -3.01 -7.79
C GLU A 28 7.12 -1.77 -7.80
N GLU A 29 5.92 -1.91 -8.38
CA GLU A 29 4.89 -0.87 -8.37
C GLU A 29 4.43 -0.55 -6.95
N ILE A 30 4.22 -1.58 -6.12
CA ILE A 30 3.84 -1.42 -4.71
C ILE A 30 4.86 -0.56 -3.96
N ARG A 31 6.16 -0.86 -4.10
CA ARG A 31 7.23 -0.09 -3.44
C ARG A 31 7.34 1.34 -3.98
N SER A 32 7.16 1.53 -5.28
CA SER A 32 7.20 2.85 -5.92
C SER A 32 6.01 3.71 -5.49
N ARG A 33 4.79 3.18 -5.53
CA ARG A 33 3.57 3.88 -5.05
C ARG A 33 3.65 4.18 -3.57
N TYR A 34 4.12 3.25 -2.75
CA TYR A 34 4.31 3.46 -1.32
C TYR A 34 5.26 4.65 -1.05
N LYS A 35 6.40 4.72 -1.74
CA LYS A 35 7.32 5.87 -1.65
C LYS A 35 6.69 7.18 -2.12
N GLN A 36 5.87 7.14 -3.18
CA GLN A 36 5.18 8.32 -3.70
C GLN A 36 4.13 8.84 -2.71
N ARG A 37 3.30 7.96 -2.14
CA ARG A 37 2.30 8.30 -1.11
C ARG A 37 2.96 8.83 0.16
N LEU A 38 4.04 8.21 0.61
CA LEU A 38 4.81 8.73 1.74
C LEU A 38 5.28 10.17 1.50
N LYS A 39 5.76 10.47 0.28
CA LYS A 39 6.13 11.84 -0.13
C LYS A 39 4.96 12.83 -0.10
N MET A 40 3.79 12.39 -0.54
CA MET A 40 2.57 13.21 -0.59
C MET A 40 1.95 13.47 0.79
N HIS A 41 1.88 12.45 1.63
CA HIS A 41 1.24 12.50 2.94
C HIS A 41 2.25 12.72 4.08
N HIS A 42 3.38 13.40 3.82
CA HIS A 42 4.41 13.60 4.84
C HIS A 42 3.81 14.32 6.06
N PRO A 43 3.92 13.75 7.28
CA PRO A 43 3.43 14.39 8.50
C PRO A 43 4.17 15.71 8.79
N ASP A 44 5.42 15.83 8.31
CA ASP A 44 6.24 17.05 8.37
C ASP A 44 5.61 18.25 7.65
N ALA A 45 4.88 18.00 6.56
CA ALA A 45 4.22 19.05 5.78
C ALA A 45 2.78 19.33 6.23
N ASN A 46 2.13 18.35 6.88
CA ASN A 46 0.70 18.39 7.22
C ASN A 46 0.41 18.72 8.69
N HIS A 47 1.41 19.20 9.45
CA HIS A 47 1.22 19.79 10.78
C HIS A 47 0.48 18.91 11.80
N GLY A 48 0.58 17.58 11.71
CA GLY A 48 -0.09 16.67 12.63
C GLY A 48 -1.61 16.56 12.44
N GLU A 49 -2.12 16.77 11.22
CA GLU A 49 -3.51 16.42 10.91
C GLU A 49 -3.76 14.92 11.10
N ARG A 50 -4.70 14.57 11.98
CA ARG A 50 -5.10 13.20 12.30
C ARG A 50 -5.50 12.37 11.06
N ASN A 51 -5.96 13.02 9.99
CA ASN A 51 -6.29 12.37 8.72
C ASN A 51 -5.05 11.79 8.03
N SER A 52 -3.96 12.54 8.01
CA SER A 52 -2.70 12.12 7.37
C SER A 52 -2.06 10.93 8.09
N GLU A 53 -2.16 10.87 9.43
CA GLU A 53 -1.69 9.72 10.19
C GLU A 53 -2.50 8.45 9.89
N ASP A 54 -3.83 8.55 9.75
CA ASP A 54 -4.69 7.41 9.45
C ASP A 54 -4.39 6.85 8.05
N GLU A 55 -4.29 7.72 7.03
CA GLU A 55 -3.94 7.30 5.67
C GLU A 55 -2.53 6.70 5.56
N LEU A 56 -1.56 7.27 6.28
CA LEU A 56 -0.19 6.77 6.30
C LEU A 56 -0.14 5.40 6.98
N ARG A 57 -0.86 5.23 8.10
CA ARG A 57 -0.98 3.96 8.80
C ARG A 57 -1.70 2.90 7.97
N ALA A 58 -2.77 3.28 7.27
CA ALA A 58 -3.46 2.42 6.32
C ALA A 58 -2.53 1.98 5.18
N SER A 59 -1.73 2.89 4.63
CA SER A 59 -0.74 2.59 3.58
C SER A 59 0.36 1.63 4.08
N ILE A 60 0.82 1.79 5.32
CA ILE A 60 1.79 0.89 5.96
C ILE A 60 1.18 -0.50 6.17
N ASP A 61 -0.03 -0.58 6.70
CA ASP A 61 -0.71 -1.85 6.98
C ASP A 61 -1.00 -2.60 5.68
N ALA A 62 -1.46 -1.89 4.64
CA ALA A 62 -1.61 -2.39 3.28
C ALA A 62 -0.30 -3.01 2.76
N HIS A 63 0.81 -2.27 2.82
CA HIS A 63 2.11 -2.76 2.38
C HIS A 63 2.54 -4.02 3.17
N LYS A 64 2.24 -4.06 4.47
CA LYS A 64 2.54 -5.20 5.35
C LYS A 64 1.73 -6.45 4.98
N ILE A 65 0.44 -6.29 4.67
CA ILE A 65 -0.43 -7.38 4.21
C ILE A 65 0.11 -7.97 2.90
N LEU A 66 0.47 -7.12 1.94
CA LEU A 66 1.02 -7.55 0.64
C LEU A 66 2.34 -8.31 0.82
N LYS A 67 3.23 -7.80 1.68
CA LYS A 67 4.51 -8.45 2.02
C LYS A 67 4.31 -9.82 2.70
N LEU A 68 3.35 -9.93 3.63
CA LEU A 68 3.04 -11.20 4.32
C LEU A 68 2.49 -12.28 3.38
N ASN A 69 1.75 -11.88 2.34
CA ASN A 69 1.19 -12.81 1.35
C ASN A 69 2.16 -13.14 0.20
N GLY A 70 3.31 -12.47 0.13
CA GLY A 70 4.35 -12.72 -0.89
C GLY A 70 4.21 -11.88 -2.17
N PHE A 71 3.48 -10.77 -2.11
CA PHE A 71 3.35 -9.82 -3.23
C PHE A 71 4.48 -8.78 -3.30
N CYS A 72 5.34 -8.66 -2.27
CA CYS A 72 6.37 -7.62 -2.14
C CYS A 72 7.74 -8.15 -1.68
#